data_AF-A0A0R2JHR9-F1
#
_entry.id   AF-A0A0R2JHR9-F1
#
_cell.length_a   1.000
_cell.length_b   1.000
_cell.length_c   1.000
_cell.angle_alpha   90.00
_cell.angle_beta   90.00
_cell.angle_gamma   90.00
#
_symmetry.space_group_name_H-M   'P 1'
#
loop_
_entity.id
_entity.type
_entity.pdbx_description
1 polymer ?
#
loop_
_entity_poly.entity_id
_entity_poly.type
_entity_poly.pdbx_seq_one_letter_code
_entity_poly.pdbx_strand_id
1 'polypeptide(L)'
;MDVDTVLWGVLKSWKLEQSKLSLLKGVPINADSFIFNYHILTIRKSNERFIEWYNKNHDENLPLLNLHGFRHTHATLLISDSMESKKVAARLGHKDITITANIYAEVTLKAKEEVAERFSKILGN
;
A
#
# COMPACT_ATOMS: atom_id res chain seq x y z
N MET A 1 -12.31 -7.71 -10.45
CA MET A 1 -11.32 -6.90 -9.71
C MET A 1 -10.34 -6.39 -10.74
N ASP A 2 -10.25 -5.08 -10.95
CA ASP A 2 -9.31 -4.49 -11.92
C ASP A 2 -7.89 -4.55 -11.33
N VAL A 3 -7.14 -5.55 -11.79
CA VAL A 3 -5.74 -5.80 -11.46
C VAL A 3 -4.94 -5.45 -12.69
N ASP A 4 -4.05 -4.46 -12.58
CA ASP A 4 -3.21 -4.01 -13.69
C ASP A 4 -2.16 -5.07 -14.08
N THR A 5 -1.58 -4.90 -15.26
CA THR A 5 -0.60 -5.84 -15.82
C THR A 5 0.69 -5.92 -15.00
N VAL A 6 1.08 -4.84 -14.33
CA VAL A 6 2.28 -4.80 -13.47
C VAL A 6 2.03 -5.64 -12.22
N LEU A 7 0.90 -5.42 -11.53
CA LEU A 7 0.49 -6.21 -10.38
C LEU A 7 0.37 -7.69 -10.74
N TRP A 8 -0.18 -8.02 -11.91
CA TRP A 8 -0.18 -9.40 -12.40
C TRP A 8 1.21 -10.00 -12.57
N GLY A 9 2.15 -9.23 -13.12
CA GLY A 9 3.54 -9.64 -13.23
C GLY A 9 4.16 -9.94 -11.86
N VAL A 10 3.96 -9.06 -10.89
CA VAL A 10 4.45 -9.23 -9.52
C VAL A 10 3.86 -10.47 -8.85
N LEU A 11 2.55 -10.69 -8.95
CA LEU A 11 1.88 -11.86 -8.36
C LEU A 11 2.35 -13.19 -8.98
N LYS A 12 2.63 -13.22 -10.29
CA LYS A 12 3.19 -14.41 -10.96
C LYS A 12 4.60 -14.71 -10.46
N SER A 13 5.46 -13.69 -10.40
CA SER A 13 6.83 -13.83 -9.87
C SER A 13 6.81 -14.31 -8.43
N TRP A 14 5.90 -13.79 -7.60
CA TRP A 14 5.73 -14.24 -6.23
C TRP A 14 5.27 -15.71 -6.13
N LYS A 15 4.29 -16.14 -6.94
CA LYS A 15 3.86 -17.54 -6.97
C LYS A 15 4.99 -18.49 -7.39
N LEU A 16 5.83 -18.07 -8.32
CA LEU A 16 7.02 -18.83 -8.72
C LEU A 16 8.01 -18.96 -7.55
N GLU A 17 8.28 -17.87 -6.84
CA GLU A 17 9.20 -17.87 -5.70
C GLU A 17 8.67 -18.74 -4.55
N GLN A 18 7.37 -18.64 -4.27
CA GLN A 18 6.72 -19.52 -3.31
C GLN A 18 6.85 -20.99 -3.69
N SER A 19 6.71 -21.33 -4.98
CA SER A 19 6.85 -22.71 -5.47
C SER A 19 8.26 -23.25 -5.20
N LYS A 20 9.30 -22.43 -5.39
CA LYS A 20 10.69 -22.82 -5.04
C LYS A 20 10.85 -23.07 -3.54
N LEU A 21 10.36 -22.14 -2.71
CA LEU A 21 10.44 -22.24 -1.24
C LEU A 21 9.65 -23.44 -0.71
N SER A 22 8.54 -23.75 -1.34
CA SER A 22 7.66 -24.89 -1.04
C SER A 22 8.30 -26.23 -1.34
N LEU A 23 8.97 -26.35 -2.50
CA LEU A 23 9.74 -27.54 -2.87
C LEU A 23 10.86 -27.81 -1.86
N LEU A 24 11.60 -26.77 -1.46
CA LEU A 24 12.67 -26.89 -0.45
C LEU A 24 12.15 -27.35 0.92
N LYS A 25 10.88 -27.08 1.25
CA LYS A 25 10.25 -27.45 2.52
C LYS A 25 9.44 -28.75 2.48
N GLY A 26 9.35 -29.40 1.31
CA GLY A 26 8.61 -30.65 1.14
C GLY A 26 7.08 -30.51 1.20
N VAL A 27 6.54 -29.29 1.10
CA VAL A 27 5.09 -29.04 1.10
C VAL A 27 4.71 -28.39 -0.23
N PRO A 28 4.40 -29.16 -1.29
CA PRO A 28 4.19 -28.63 -2.64
C PRO A 28 2.96 -27.72 -2.71
N ILE A 29 3.13 -26.54 -3.30
CA ILE A 29 2.04 -25.62 -3.64
C ILE A 29 1.38 -26.12 -4.93
N ASN A 30 0.07 -26.34 -4.88
CA ASN A 30 -0.73 -26.79 -6.02
C ASN A 30 -1.48 -25.62 -6.67
N ALA A 31 -2.22 -25.91 -7.75
CA ALA A 31 -2.99 -24.89 -8.48
C ALA A 31 -4.02 -24.17 -7.59
N ASP A 32 -4.61 -24.90 -6.64
CA ASP A 32 -5.66 -24.41 -5.72
C ASP A 32 -5.13 -23.67 -4.49
N SER A 33 -3.80 -23.60 -4.33
CA SER A 33 -3.18 -22.91 -3.21
C SER A 33 -3.36 -21.39 -3.34
N PHE A 34 -3.63 -20.73 -2.21
CA PHE A 34 -3.69 -19.27 -2.14
C PHE A 34 -2.36 -18.64 -2.57
N ILE A 35 -2.42 -17.53 -3.32
CA ILE A 35 -1.25 -16.72 -3.70
C ILE A 35 -0.54 -16.16 -2.46
N PHE A 36 -1.30 -15.85 -1.41
CA PHE A 36 -0.75 -15.51 -0.10
C PHE A 36 -0.98 -16.70 0.83
N ASN A 37 0.01 -17.57 0.92
CA ASN A 37 -0.02 -18.76 1.76
C ASN A 37 0.50 -18.44 3.17
N TYR A 38 -0.31 -18.75 4.19
CA TYR A 38 -0.01 -18.44 5.60
C TYR A 38 0.84 -19.50 6.32
N HIS A 39 1.28 -20.57 5.67
CA HIS A 39 2.03 -21.66 6.31
C HIS A 39 3.41 -21.24 6.83
N ILE A 40 3.92 -20.05 6.46
CA ILE A 40 5.29 -19.63 6.79
C ILE A 40 5.29 -18.44 7.76
N LEU A 41 4.57 -17.36 7.44
CA LEU A 41 4.46 -16.16 8.29
C LEU A 41 3.10 -15.52 8.07
N THR A 42 2.57 -14.89 9.12
CA THR A 42 1.44 -13.99 8.98
C THR A 42 1.85 -12.74 8.21
N ILE A 43 0.93 -12.09 7.51
CA ILE A 43 1.22 -10.83 6.79
C ILE A 43 1.84 -9.79 7.72
N ARG A 44 1.40 -9.74 8.99
CA ARG A 44 2.01 -8.90 10.03
C ARG A 44 3.49 -9.18 10.20
N LYS A 45 3.88 -10.43 10.46
CA LYS A 45 5.30 -10.80 10.66
C LYS A 45 6.14 -10.59 9.41
N SER A 46 5.57 -10.86 8.24
CA SER A 46 6.24 -10.57 6.96
C SER A 46 6.51 -9.07 6.80
N ASN A 47 5.54 -8.24 7.17
CA ASN A 47 5.68 -6.79 7.08
C ASN A 47 6.68 -6.23 8.10
N GLU A 48 6.63 -6.69 9.34
CA GLU A 48 7.62 -6.33 10.37
C GLU A 48 9.04 -6.61 9.89
N ARG A 49 9.29 -7.80 9.35
CA ARG A 49 10.60 -8.16 8.80
C ARG A 49 11.02 -7.30 7.61
N PHE A 50 10.07 -6.94 6.75
CA PHE A 50 10.36 -6.05 5.62
C PHE A 50 10.78 -4.66 6.11
N ILE A 51 10.05 -4.09 7.08
CA ILE A 51 10.35 -2.76 7.64
C ILE A 51 11.69 -2.79 8.37
N GLU A 52 11.96 -3.83 9.17
CA GLU A 52 13.25 -4.02 9.83
C GLU A 52 14.40 -4.13 8.81
N TRP A 53 14.21 -4.90 7.75
CA TRP A 53 15.20 -5.01 6.68
C TRP A 53 15.41 -3.67 5.97
N TYR A 54 14.33 -2.95 5.62
CA TYR A 54 14.44 -1.65 4.94
C TYR A 54 15.20 -0.65 5.80
N ASN A 55 14.79 -0.49 7.07
CA ASN A 55 15.40 0.47 8.00
C ASN A 55 16.87 0.16 8.31
N LYS A 56 17.32 -1.08 8.08
CA LYS A 56 18.72 -1.47 8.23
C LYS A 56 19.56 -1.19 6.97
N ASN A 57 18.93 -1.14 5.80
CA ASN A 57 19.62 -1.04 4.50
C ASN A 57 19.43 0.31 3.80
N HIS A 58 18.67 1.22 4.39
CA HIS A 58 18.40 2.57 3.87
C HIS A 58 18.64 3.62 4.95
N ASP A 59 19.01 4.83 4.53
CA ASP A 59 19.26 5.95 5.44
C ASP A 59 17.96 6.50 6.06
N GLU A 60 16.85 6.38 5.33
CA GLU A 60 15.52 6.70 5.84
C GLU A 60 14.82 5.50 6.51
N ASN A 61 14.11 5.79 7.60
CA ASN A 61 13.32 4.79 8.33
C ASN A 61 11.85 4.80 7.92
N LEU A 62 11.33 3.63 7.58
CA LEU A 62 9.90 3.38 7.46
C LEU A 62 9.26 3.20 8.85
N PRO A 63 8.07 3.77 9.06
CA PRO A 63 7.29 3.52 10.26
C PRO A 63 6.72 2.10 10.24
N LEU A 64 6.47 1.54 11.43
CA LEU A 64 5.77 0.27 11.54
C LEU A 64 4.32 0.42 11.05
N LEU A 65 4.05 -0.03 9.83
CA LEU A 65 2.72 0.01 9.22
C LEU A 65 1.98 -1.31 9.45
N ASN A 66 0.67 -1.26 9.63
CA ASN A 66 -0.18 -2.44 9.58
C ASN A 66 -0.92 -2.50 8.23
N LEU A 67 -1.71 -3.55 8.01
CA LEU A 67 -2.50 -3.69 6.78
C LEU A 67 -3.45 -2.52 6.52
N HIS A 68 -4.01 -1.92 7.57
CA HIS A 68 -4.84 -0.73 7.44
C HIS A 68 -3.99 0.47 7.03
N GLY A 69 -2.79 0.63 7.59
CA GLY A 69 -1.82 1.63 7.20
C GLY A 69 -1.52 1.60 5.69
N PHE A 70 -1.26 0.43 5.12
CA PHE A 70 -1.09 0.30 3.66
C PHE A 70 -2.32 0.69 2.87
N ARG A 71 -3.52 0.32 3.35
CA ARG A 71 -4.79 0.70 2.70
C ARG A 71 -5.01 2.22 2.75
N HIS A 72 -4.64 2.86 3.87
CA HIS A 72 -4.66 4.31 4.01
C HIS A 72 -3.65 4.96 3.05
N THR A 73 -2.39 4.50 3.01
CA THR A 73 -1.38 5.01 2.08
C THR A 73 -1.85 4.91 0.63
N HIS A 74 -2.42 3.77 0.23
CA HIS A 74 -2.98 3.58 -1.11
C HIS A 74 -4.11 4.57 -1.42
N ALA A 75 -5.03 4.77 -0.48
CA ALA A 75 -6.10 5.76 -0.61
C ALA A 75 -5.57 7.19 -0.73
N THR A 76 -4.62 7.57 0.13
CA THR A 76 -4.00 8.90 0.12
C THR A 76 -3.27 9.16 -1.20
N LEU A 77 -2.49 8.20 -1.72
CA LEU A 77 -1.80 8.33 -3.00
C LEU A 77 -2.78 8.58 -4.15
N LEU A 78 -3.87 7.81 -4.23
CA LEU A 78 -4.88 7.99 -5.27
C LEU A 78 -5.58 9.35 -5.17
N ILE A 79 -5.89 9.80 -3.95
CA ILE A 79 -6.54 11.11 -3.73
C ILE A 79 -5.59 12.26 -4.06
N SER A 80 -4.31 12.15 -3.69
CA SER A 80 -3.28 13.13 -4.04
C SER A 80 -3.06 13.23 -5.55
N ASP A 81 -3.28 12.14 -6.29
CA ASP A 81 -3.32 12.13 -7.76
C ASP A 81 -4.66 12.62 -8.35
N SER A 82 -5.42 13.40 -7.57
CA SER A 82 -6.70 14.00 -7.95
C SER A 82 -7.80 12.99 -8.34
N MET A 83 -7.72 11.72 -7.93
CA MET A 83 -8.84 10.80 -8.10
C MET A 83 -10.02 11.17 -7.22
N GLU A 84 -11.22 11.08 -7.80
CA GLU A 84 -12.47 11.29 -7.09
C GLU A 84 -12.63 10.29 -5.93
N SER A 85 -12.90 10.81 -4.73
CA SER A 85 -13.02 10.04 -3.48
C SER A 85 -14.02 8.88 -3.59
N LYS A 86 -15.13 9.06 -4.31
CA LYS A 86 -16.14 8.02 -4.55
C LYS A 86 -15.57 6.83 -5.34
N LYS A 87 -14.72 7.08 -6.34
CA LYS A 87 -14.05 6.04 -7.12
C LYS A 87 -13.00 5.31 -6.30
N VAL A 88 -12.25 6.05 -5.47
CA VAL A 88 -11.27 5.47 -4.53
C VAL A 88 -11.95 4.57 -3.51
N ALA A 89 -13.07 5.02 -2.91
CA ALA A 89 -13.87 4.22 -1.97
C ALA A 89 -14.41 2.92 -2.62
N ALA A 90 -14.92 3.02 -3.84
CA ALA A 90 -15.39 1.87 -4.61
C ALA A 90 -14.25 0.87 -4.91
N ARG A 91 -13.07 1.36 -5.33
CA ARG A 91 -11.88 0.52 -5.58
C ARG A 91 -11.40 -0.20 -4.33
N LEU A 92 -11.43 0.49 -3.19
CA LEU A 92 -10.99 -0.09 -1.92
C LEU A 92 -12.05 -0.99 -1.29
N GLY A 93 -13.31 -0.95 -1.72
CA GLY A 93 -14.40 -1.69 -1.08
C GLY A 93 -14.67 -1.21 0.34
N HIS A 94 -14.50 0.09 0.61
CA HIS A 94 -14.85 0.66 1.91
C HIS A 94 -16.36 0.61 2.09
N LYS A 95 -16.84 -0.21 3.03
CA LYS A 95 -18.22 -0.13 3.52
C LYS A 95 -18.47 1.15 4.32
N ASP A 96 -17.40 1.70 4.89
CA ASP A 96 -17.38 2.92 5.68
C ASP A 96 -16.67 4.06 4.92
N ILE A 97 -17.47 5.00 4.41
CA ILE A 97 -17.00 6.14 3.61
C ILE A 97 -16.21 7.16 4.44
N THR A 98 -16.32 7.06 5.78
CA THR A 98 -15.73 8.01 6.73
C THR A 98 -14.20 7.99 6.67
N ILE A 99 -13.59 6.82 6.42
CA ILE A 99 -12.13 6.70 6.23
C ILE A 99 -11.69 7.51 5.01
N THR A 100 -12.38 7.37 3.89
CA THR A 100 -12.05 8.07 2.65
C THR A 100 -12.31 9.58 2.77
N ALA A 101 -13.37 9.98 3.47
CA ALA A 101 -13.68 11.38 3.75
C ALA A 101 -12.61 12.05 4.63
N ASN A 102 -12.12 11.37 5.67
CA ASN A 102 -11.07 11.88 6.54
C ASN A 102 -9.74 12.09 5.79
N ILE A 103 -9.35 11.15 4.93
CA ILE A 103 -8.15 11.31 4.08
C ILE A 103 -8.31 12.50 3.13
N TYR A 104 -9.49 12.64 2.52
CA TYR A 104 -9.77 13.76 1.64
C TYR A 104 -9.63 15.11 2.38
N ALA A 105 -10.14 15.20 3.61
CA ALA A 105 -10.02 16.40 4.43
C ALA A 105 -8.55 16.73 4.73
N GLU A 106 -7.73 15.74 5.07
CA GLU A 106 -6.30 15.93 5.34
C GLU A 106 -5.52 16.38 4.09
N VAL A 107 -5.72 15.71 2.95
CA VAL A 107 -5.04 16.06 1.69
C VAL A 107 -5.45 17.45 1.23
N THR A 108 -6.74 17.79 1.33
CA THR A 108 -7.25 19.11 0.96
C THR A 108 -6.68 20.22 1.86
N LEU A 109 -6.53 19.96 3.16
CA LEU A 109 -5.92 20.92 4.08
C LEU A 109 -4.45 21.19 3.72
N LYS A 110 -3.66 20.13 3.49
CA LYS A 110 -2.27 20.25 3.04
C LYS A 110 -2.15 21.00 1.72
N ALA A 111 -3.03 20.72 0.77
CA ALA A 111 -3.05 21.45 -0.50
C ALA A 111 -3.35 22.95 -0.31
N LYS A 112 -4.24 23.32 0.61
CA LYS A 112 -4.51 24.73 0.95
C LYS A 112 -3.31 25.40 1.59
N GLU A 113 -2.61 24.72 2.50
CA GLU A 113 -1.39 25.22 3.13
C GLU A 113 -0.28 25.44 2.11
N GLU A 114 -0.04 24.48 1.20
CA GLU A 114 0.93 24.64 0.11
C GLU A 114 0.60 25.84 -0.80
N VAL A 115 -0.68 26.03 -1.14
CA VAL A 115 -1.11 27.18 -1.95
C VAL A 115 -0.85 28.50 -1.22
N ALA A 116 -1.19 28.57 0.07
CA ALA A 116 -0.95 29.76 0.88
C ALA A 116 0.55 30.07 1.02
N GLU A 117 1.39 29.07 1.23
CA GLU A 117 2.84 29.23 1.34
C GLU A 117 3.46 29.67 0.01
N ARG A 118 3.06 29.06 -1.11
CA ARG A 118 3.49 29.48 -2.45
C ARG A 118 3.05 30.91 -2.76
N PHE A 119 1.83 31.27 -2.41
CA PHE A 119 1.33 32.63 -2.59
C PHE A 119 2.10 33.64 -1.74
N SER A 120 2.42 33.29 -0.49
CA SER A 120 3.26 34.13 0.37
C SER A 120 4.68 34.32 -0.18
N LYS A 121 5.27 33.30 -0.82
CA LYS A 121 6.57 33.43 -1.51
C LYS A 121 6.51 34.32 -2.75
N ILE A 122 5.39 34.32 -3.48
CA ILE A 122 5.17 35.24 -4.60
C ILE A 122 5.06 36.69 -4.12
N LEU A 123 4.37 36.92 -2.99
CA LEU A 123 4.19 38.26 -2.42
C LEU A 123 5.40 38.76 -1.62
N GLY A 124 6.29 37.87 -1.19
CA GLY A 124 7.48 38.19 -0.39
C GLY A 124 8.73 38.59 -1.19
N ASN A 125 8.60 38.79 -2.50
CA ASN A 125 9.64 39.33 -3.39
C ASN A 125 9.20 40.68 -3.97
#